data_AF-A0A841Z2R0-F1
#
_entry.id   AF-A0A841Z2R0-F1
#
_cell.length_a   1.000
_cell.length_b   1.000
_cell.length_c   1.000
_cell.angle_alpha   90.00
_cell.angle_beta   90.00
_cell.angle_gamma   90.00
#
_symmetry.space_group_name_H-M   'P 1'
#
loop_
_entity.id
_entity.type
_entity.pdbx_description
1 polymer ?
#
loop_
_entity_poly.entity_id
_entity_poly.type
_entity_poly.pdbx_seq_one_letter_code
_entity_poly.pdbx_strand_id
1 'polypeptide(L)'
;MEMYEKDGITLKQALSEELEIKTDGNSEEISNILKYDYYRVIAAKVALNPLNAPNQIFTSIAILFLPIIFGIYSCHVAFFDFKHKTIKNQLLLKGYKNLFFSKFFSIIIMAIGVVLVTTLLSIVIQYLFNLFVGVQANTSVNYLKEVPLQFLYQSVVLILFGVFFFLLTTAVRSTLVSIIALFLYMLLVPNLGGFDLKNLMLLTVSKIYNTSAATMDVVAGEDTNLILGYVATIGVWILLIVLVYKIDKKRSCPRL
;
A
#
# COMPACT_ATOMS: atom_id res chain seq x y z
N MET A 1 23.83 18.90 -20.75
CA MET A 1 25.18 19.51 -20.62
C MET A 1 25.53 20.36 -21.83
N GLU A 2 25.32 19.87 -23.06
CA GLU A 2 25.72 20.60 -24.28
C GLU A 2 25.11 22.01 -24.46
N MET A 3 23.94 22.30 -23.87
CA MET A 3 23.29 23.62 -23.99
C MET A 3 23.97 24.68 -23.11
N TYR A 4 24.25 24.37 -21.83
CA TYR A 4 24.89 25.31 -20.89
C TYR A 4 26.39 25.51 -21.15
N GLU A 5 27.09 24.48 -21.66
CA GLU A 5 28.49 24.61 -22.09
C GLU A 5 28.64 25.50 -23.34
N LYS A 6 27.65 25.48 -24.25
CA LYS A 6 27.62 26.39 -25.42
C LYS A 6 27.37 27.85 -25.02
N ASP A 7 26.67 28.07 -23.91
CA ASP A 7 26.34 29.40 -23.40
C ASP A 7 27.39 29.95 -22.40
N GLY A 8 28.48 29.22 -22.15
CA GLY A 8 29.58 29.65 -21.28
C GLY A 8 29.23 29.73 -19.79
N ILE A 9 28.08 29.18 -19.38
CA ILE A 9 27.61 29.20 -18.00
C ILE A 9 28.31 28.07 -17.22
N THR A 10 29.03 28.42 -16.16
CA THR A 10 29.70 27.42 -15.32
C THR A 10 28.68 26.63 -14.52
N LEU A 11 28.90 25.32 -14.28
CA LEU A 11 28.00 24.44 -13.50
C LEU A 11 27.56 25.07 -12.16
N LYS A 12 28.48 25.77 -11.48
CA LYS A 12 28.23 26.44 -10.20
C LYS A 12 27.26 27.64 -10.33
N GLN A 13 27.29 28.33 -11.46
CA GLN A 13 26.40 29.46 -11.76
C GLN A 13 25.00 28.95 -12.14
N ALA A 14 24.91 27.94 -13.00
CA ALA A 14 23.64 27.31 -13.36
C ALA A 14 22.93 26.65 -12.15
N LEU A 15 23.68 26.13 -11.17
CA LEU A 15 23.10 25.60 -9.92
C LEU A 15 22.69 26.70 -8.90
N SER A 16 23.16 27.93 -9.09
CA SER A 16 22.84 29.06 -8.21
C SER A 16 21.54 29.77 -8.57
N GLU A 17 21.09 29.65 -9.82
CA GLU A 17 19.82 30.20 -10.30
C GLU A 17 18.61 29.58 -9.59
N GLU A 18 17.52 30.34 -9.48
CA GLU A 18 16.29 29.88 -8.84
C GLU A 18 15.62 28.76 -9.66
N LEU A 19 15.13 27.75 -8.95
CA LEU A 19 14.33 26.68 -9.52
C LEU A 19 12.86 27.03 -9.26
N GLU A 20 12.15 27.44 -10.29
CA GLU A 20 10.69 27.54 -10.27
C GLU A 20 10.13 26.29 -10.95
N ILE A 21 9.22 25.62 -10.24
CA ILE A 21 8.42 24.50 -10.76
C ILE A 21 6.98 24.99 -10.78
N LYS A 22 6.41 25.21 -11.97
CA LYS A 22 4.98 25.49 -12.12
C LYS A 22 4.30 24.21 -12.55
N THR A 23 3.38 23.73 -11.72
CA THR A 23 2.57 22.55 -11.98
C THR A 23 1.21 23.02 -12.52
N ASP A 24 0.92 22.71 -13.79
CA ASP A 24 -0.42 22.87 -14.37
C ASP A 24 -0.99 21.48 -14.71
N GLY A 25 -1.80 20.95 -13.80
CA GLY A 25 -2.36 19.60 -13.90
C GLY A 25 -1.27 18.52 -13.96
N ASN A 26 -1.17 17.83 -15.10
CA ASN A 26 -0.14 16.79 -15.36
C ASN A 26 1.11 17.34 -16.07
N SER A 27 1.25 18.66 -16.21
CA SER A 27 2.40 19.29 -16.86
C SER A 27 3.25 20.07 -15.86
N GLU A 28 4.56 19.85 -15.90
CA GLU A 28 5.54 20.58 -15.10
C GLU A 28 6.33 21.51 -16.02
N GLU A 29 6.25 22.82 -15.78
CA GLU A 29 7.14 23.80 -16.38
C GLU A 29 8.30 24.04 -15.42
N ILE A 30 9.52 23.72 -15.86
CA ILE A 30 10.74 23.74 -15.06
C ILE A 30 11.64 24.86 -15.57
N SER A 31 11.88 25.89 -14.76
CA SER A 31 12.71 27.04 -15.16
C SER A 31 14.20 26.69 -15.30
N ASN A 32 14.70 25.74 -14.50
CA ASN A 32 16.10 25.33 -14.46
C ASN A 32 16.23 23.80 -14.45
N ILE A 33 16.35 23.22 -15.65
CA ILE A 33 16.42 21.76 -15.83
C ILE A 33 17.68 21.15 -15.21
N LEU A 34 18.80 21.87 -15.23
CA LEU A 34 20.07 21.36 -14.70
C LEU A 34 20.02 21.19 -13.17
N LYS A 35 19.46 22.18 -12.47
CA LYS A 35 19.27 22.14 -11.02
C LYS A 35 18.21 21.12 -10.62
N TYR A 36 17.16 20.97 -11.41
CA TYR A 36 16.14 19.93 -11.25
C TYR A 36 16.75 18.52 -11.35
N ASP A 37 17.50 18.24 -12.41
CA ASP A 37 18.17 16.94 -12.60
C ASP A 37 19.21 16.66 -11.50
N TYR A 38 19.95 17.69 -11.08
CA TYR A 38 20.90 17.58 -9.97
C TYR A 38 20.21 17.16 -8.67
N TYR A 39 19.05 17.77 -8.34
CA TYR A 39 18.28 17.37 -7.16
C TYR A 39 17.69 15.97 -7.29
N ARG A 40 17.23 15.55 -8.47
CA ARG A 40 16.78 14.17 -8.70
C ARG A 40 17.89 13.15 -8.49
N VAL A 41 19.11 13.43 -8.96
CA VAL A 41 20.26 12.54 -8.73
C VAL A 41 20.61 12.45 -7.24
N ILE A 42 20.55 13.56 -6.49
CA ILE A 42 20.73 13.53 -5.04
C ILE A 42 19.63 12.70 -4.37
N ALA A 43 18.37 12.91 -4.72
CA ALA A 43 17.24 12.18 -4.18
C ALA A 43 17.35 10.67 -4.46
N ALA A 44 17.76 10.29 -5.67
CA ALA A 44 18.04 8.90 -6.04
C ALA A 44 19.18 8.30 -5.21
N LYS A 45 20.29 9.04 -4.99
CA LYS A 45 21.39 8.58 -4.13
C LYS A 45 20.96 8.38 -2.66
N VAL A 46 20.04 9.20 -2.16
CA VAL A 46 19.45 9.04 -0.83
C VAL A 46 18.51 7.84 -0.80
N ALA A 47 17.73 7.60 -1.85
CA ALA A 47 16.84 6.44 -1.96
C ALA A 47 17.57 5.10 -1.97
N LEU A 48 18.79 5.06 -2.52
CA LEU A 48 19.65 3.87 -2.52
C LEU A 48 20.20 3.51 -1.13
N ASN A 49 20.06 4.37 -0.11
CA ASN A 49 20.42 4.00 1.25
C ASN A 49 19.54 2.82 1.73
N PRO A 50 20.11 1.69 2.19
CA PRO A 50 19.32 0.53 2.62
C PRO A 50 18.28 0.84 3.69
N LEU A 51 18.55 1.81 4.57
CA LEU A 51 17.60 2.23 5.61
C LEU A 51 16.39 2.99 5.05
N ASN A 52 16.49 3.50 3.83
CA ASN A 52 15.41 4.20 3.13
C ASN A 52 14.60 3.28 2.21
N ALA A 53 15.04 2.02 2.03
CA ALA A 53 14.35 1.05 1.19
C ALA A 53 12.89 0.78 1.59
N PRO A 54 12.52 0.74 2.90
CA PRO A 54 11.11 0.62 3.30
C PRO A 54 10.24 1.76 2.76
N ASN A 55 10.75 2.99 2.79
CA ASN A 55 10.03 4.13 2.22
C ASN A 55 9.80 3.91 0.72
N GLN A 56 10.82 3.50 -0.02
CA GLN A 56 10.73 3.32 -1.49
C GLN A 56 9.79 2.19 -1.90
N ILE A 57 9.81 1.06 -1.19
CA ILE A 57 8.95 -0.07 -1.53
C ILE A 57 7.47 0.28 -1.27
N PHE A 58 7.20 0.99 -0.17
CA PHE A 58 5.86 1.40 0.25
C PHE A 58 5.31 2.62 -0.49
N THR A 59 6.13 3.45 -1.11
CA THR A 59 5.66 4.52 -2.01
C THR A 59 5.39 4.05 -3.43
N SER A 60 5.86 2.85 -3.80
CA SER A 60 5.88 2.40 -5.18
C SER A 60 4.98 1.16 -5.35
N ILE A 61 5.61 0.00 -5.60
CA ILE A 61 4.93 -1.26 -5.94
C ILE A 61 3.99 -1.72 -4.82
N ALA A 62 4.34 -1.50 -3.55
CA ALA A 62 3.56 -2.08 -2.45
C ALA A 62 2.20 -1.40 -2.24
N ILE A 63 1.95 -0.18 -2.75
CA ILE A 63 0.63 0.47 -2.65
C ILE A 63 -0.41 -0.31 -3.45
N LEU A 64 -0.04 -0.79 -4.63
CA LEU A 64 -0.95 -1.47 -5.54
C LEU A 64 -0.89 -2.98 -5.35
N PHE A 65 0.30 -3.56 -5.42
CA PHE A 65 0.46 -5.01 -5.51
C PHE A 65 0.27 -5.71 -4.16
N LEU A 66 0.70 -5.09 -3.05
CA LEU A 66 0.61 -5.73 -1.74
C LEU A 66 -0.86 -5.94 -1.32
N PRO A 67 -1.78 -4.95 -1.46
CA PRO A 67 -3.21 -5.18 -1.23
C PRO A 67 -3.83 -6.23 -2.17
N ILE A 68 -3.41 -6.29 -3.44
CA ILE A 68 -3.91 -7.31 -4.38
C ILE A 68 -3.50 -8.71 -3.93
N ILE A 69 -2.20 -8.95 -3.72
CA ILE A 69 -1.67 -10.25 -3.30
C ILE A 69 -2.32 -10.68 -1.97
N PHE A 70 -2.43 -9.75 -1.03
CA PHE A 70 -3.02 -10.02 0.28
C PHE A 70 -4.54 -10.23 0.23
N GLY A 71 -5.24 -9.52 -0.67
CA GLY A 71 -6.66 -9.73 -0.94
C GLY A 71 -6.95 -11.13 -1.49
N ILE A 72 -6.13 -11.62 -2.43
CA ILE A 72 -6.21 -13.00 -2.95
C ILE A 72 -5.99 -14.02 -1.83
N TYR A 73 -4.97 -13.81 -1.00
CA TYR A 73 -4.73 -14.66 0.18
C TYR A 73 -5.95 -14.71 1.10
N SER A 74 -6.55 -13.55 1.40
CA SER A 74 -7.71 -13.45 2.28
C SER A 74 -8.94 -14.17 1.70
N CYS A 75 -9.14 -14.13 0.38
CA CYS A 75 -10.17 -14.91 -0.30
C CYS A 75 -9.95 -16.42 -0.11
N HIS A 76 -8.72 -16.90 -0.24
CA HIS A 76 -8.40 -18.31 -0.02
C HIS A 76 -8.65 -18.75 1.43
N VAL A 77 -8.24 -17.95 2.42
CA VAL A 77 -8.49 -18.24 3.84
C VAL A 77 -10.00 -18.33 4.13
N ALA A 78 -10.80 -17.41 3.57
CA ALA A 78 -12.25 -17.41 3.71
C ALA A 78 -12.87 -18.72 3.19
N PHE A 79 -12.49 -19.14 1.99
CA PHE A 79 -13.14 -20.23 1.28
C PHE A 79 -12.52 -21.62 1.50
N PHE A 80 -11.37 -21.70 2.18
CA PHE A 80 -10.59 -22.92 2.35
C PHE A 80 -11.43 -24.14 2.76
N ASP A 81 -12.23 -24.01 3.82
CA ASP A 81 -13.02 -25.12 4.36
C ASP A 81 -14.21 -25.52 3.49
N PHE A 82 -14.72 -24.59 2.68
CA PHE A 82 -15.75 -24.89 1.69
C PHE A 82 -15.16 -25.67 0.52
N LYS A 83 -13.99 -25.23 0.02
CA LYS A 83 -13.25 -25.92 -1.06
C LYS A 83 -12.88 -27.35 -0.69
N HIS A 84 -12.38 -27.56 0.53
CA HIS A 84 -11.93 -28.86 1.02
C HIS A 84 -13.01 -29.68 1.74
N LYS A 85 -14.27 -29.20 1.77
CA LYS A 85 -15.41 -29.87 2.42
C LYS A 85 -15.21 -30.16 3.92
N THR A 86 -14.31 -29.45 4.58
CA THR A 86 -14.00 -29.60 6.01
C THR A 86 -14.91 -28.78 6.92
N ILE A 87 -15.77 -27.92 6.34
CA ILE A 87 -16.59 -26.97 7.10
C ILE A 87 -17.45 -27.62 8.18
N LYS A 88 -18.12 -28.76 7.89
CA LYS A 88 -18.98 -29.46 8.86
C LYS A 88 -18.18 -29.95 10.06
N ASN A 89 -17.03 -30.58 9.81
CA ASN A 89 -16.16 -31.11 10.87
C ASN A 89 -15.60 -29.97 11.74
N GLN A 90 -15.16 -28.88 11.12
CA GLN A 90 -14.66 -27.71 11.85
C GLN A 90 -15.75 -27.04 12.70
N LEU A 91 -17.00 -26.99 12.19
CA LEU A 91 -18.13 -26.46 12.92
C LEU A 91 -18.48 -27.30 14.15
N LEU A 92 -18.41 -28.63 14.05
CA LEU A 92 -18.63 -29.55 15.18
C LEU A 92 -17.54 -29.42 16.25
N LEU A 93 -16.27 -29.29 15.84
CA LEU A 93 -15.14 -29.25 16.76
C LEU A 93 -14.98 -27.90 17.48
N LYS A 94 -15.11 -26.79 16.75
CA LYS A 94 -14.79 -25.44 17.26
C LYS A 94 -16.02 -24.59 17.56
N GLY A 95 -17.14 -24.90 16.95
CA GLY A 95 -18.31 -24.02 16.87
C GLY A 95 -18.12 -22.85 15.90
N TYR A 96 -19.23 -22.32 15.39
CA TYR A 96 -19.23 -21.28 14.35
C TYR A 96 -18.47 -20.01 14.76
N LYS A 97 -18.67 -19.53 16.00
CA LYS A 97 -18.03 -18.31 16.51
C LYS A 97 -16.51 -18.42 16.44
N ASN A 98 -15.94 -19.48 16.99
CA ASN A 98 -14.49 -19.66 17.05
C ASN A 98 -13.91 -19.90 15.65
N LEU A 99 -14.62 -20.62 14.78
CA LEU A 99 -14.19 -20.84 13.40
C LEU A 99 -14.10 -19.53 12.61
N PHE A 100 -15.13 -18.68 12.69
CA PHE A 100 -15.13 -17.39 11.99
C PHE A 100 -14.04 -16.45 12.51
N PHE A 101 -14.00 -16.23 13.82
CA PHE A 101 -13.07 -15.27 14.41
C PHE A 101 -11.60 -15.73 14.36
N SER A 102 -11.32 -17.04 14.42
CA SER A 102 -9.94 -17.53 14.25
C SER A 102 -9.38 -17.20 12.86
N LYS A 103 -10.18 -17.35 11.80
CA LYS A 103 -9.80 -16.93 10.45
C LYS A 103 -9.64 -15.42 10.34
N PHE A 104 -10.59 -14.67 10.89
CA PHE A 104 -10.53 -13.21 10.93
C PHE A 104 -9.24 -12.70 11.58
N PHE A 105 -8.90 -13.21 12.76
CA PHE A 105 -7.65 -12.85 13.44
C PHE A 105 -6.41 -13.37 12.72
N SER A 106 -6.46 -14.52 12.04
CA SER A 106 -5.33 -14.99 11.24
C SER A 106 -4.98 -14.02 10.11
N ILE A 107 -5.97 -13.37 9.49
CA ILE A 107 -5.75 -12.36 8.46
C ILE A 107 -5.07 -11.13 9.06
N ILE A 108 -5.51 -10.67 10.23
CA ILE A 108 -4.90 -9.52 10.91
C ILE A 108 -3.43 -9.80 11.24
N ILE A 109 -3.14 -10.95 11.85
CA ILE A 109 -1.78 -11.34 12.22
C ILE A 109 -0.91 -11.49 10.97
N MET A 110 -1.44 -12.11 9.91
CA MET A 110 -0.71 -12.28 8.66
C MET A 110 -0.42 -10.94 7.97
N ALA A 111 -1.34 -9.97 8.01
CA ALA A 111 -1.11 -8.65 7.44
C ALA A 111 0.09 -7.96 8.09
N ILE A 112 0.14 -7.96 9.43
CA ILE A 112 1.24 -7.39 10.21
C ILE A 112 2.55 -8.14 9.90
N GLY A 113 2.50 -9.47 9.84
CA GLY A 113 3.66 -10.31 9.50
C GLY A 113 4.20 -10.03 8.11
N VAL A 114 3.32 -9.87 7.11
CA VAL A 114 3.71 -9.53 5.73
C VAL A 114 4.39 -8.17 5.69
N VAL A 115 3.84 -7.13 6.34
CA VAL A 115 4.47 -5.81 6.36
C VAL A 115 5.84 -5.86 7.02
N LEU A 116 5.97 -6.63 8.12
CA LEU A 116 7.24 -6.78 8.82
C LEU A 116 8.30 -7.44 7.93
N VAL A 117 7.93 -8.55 7.28
CA VAL A 117 8.81 -9.26 6.35
C VAL A 117 9.17 -8.38 5.15
N THR A 118 8.22 -7.66 4.56
CA THR A 118 8.48 -6.72 3.45
C THR A 118 9.43 -5.61 3.87
N THR A 119 9.26 -5.04 5.06
CA THR A 119 10.14 -4.00 5.61
C THR A 119 11.57 -4.53 5.74
N LEU A 120 11.75 -5.68 6.40
CA LEU A 120 13.07 -6.27 6.61
C LEU A 120 13.72 -6.71 5.28
N LEU A 121 12.96 -7.36 4.40
CA LEU A 121 13.45 -7.80 3.10
C LEU A 121 13.88 -6.60 2.24
N SER A 122 13.15 -5.48 2.27
CA SER A 122 13.52 -4.30 1.50
C SER A 122 14.91 -3.76 1.88
N ILE A 123 15.22 -3.73 3.18
CA ILE A 123 16.53 -3.30 3.70
C ILE A 123 17.62 -4.28 3.26
N VAL A 124 17.38 -5.59 3.42
CA VAL A 124 18.35 -6.64 3.05
C VAL A 124 18.63 -6.63 1.56
N ILE A 125 17.59 -6.56 0.72
CA ILE A 125 17.71 -6.53 -0.74
C ILE A 125 18.48 -5.28 -1.18
N GLN A 126 18.16 -4.10 -0.66
CA GLN A 126 18.87 -2.87 -1.00
C GLN A 126 20.33 -2.91 -0.57
N TYR A 127 20.62 -3.47 0.62
CA TYR A 127 21.98 -3.66 1.10
C TYR A 127 22.80 -4.56 0.18
N LEU A 128 22.25 -5.72 -0.19
CA LEU A 128 22.90 -6.65 -1.13
C LEU A 128 23.10 -6.02 -2.50
N PHE A 129 22.09 -5.30 -3.01
CA PHE A 129 22.20 -4.59 -4.29
C PHE A 129 23.34 -3.59 -4.29
N ASN A 130 23.45 -2.75 -3.26
CA ASN A 130 24.53 -1.77 -3.16
C ASN A 130 25.90 -2.43 -3.09
N LEU A 131 26.01 -3.57 -2.40
CA LEU A 131 27.25 -4.35 -2.29
C LEU A 131 27.69 -4.90 -3.66
N PHE A 132 26.77 -5.50 -4.42
CA PHE A 132 27.09 -6.10 -5.72
C PHE A 132 27.38 -5.07 -6.82
N VAL A 133 26.68 -3.94 -6.80
CA VAL A 133 26.81 -2.89 -7.83
C VAL A 133 27.91 -1.86 -7.48
N GLY A 134 28.44 -1.89 -6.24
CA GLY A 134 29.47 -0.96 -5.80
C GLY A 134 28.96 0.46 -5.57
N VAL A 135 27.68 0.62 -5.20
CA VAL A 135 27.05 1.93 -4.99
C VAL A 135 27.45 2.50 -3.63
N GLN A 136 28.08 3.67 -3.64
CA GLN A 136 28.26 4.48 -2.44
C GLN A 136 27.00 5.28 -2.14
N ALA A 137 26.09 4.69 -1.35
CA ALA A 137 24.87 5.37 -0.92
C ALA A 137 25.18 6.53 0.02
N ASN A 138 24.38 7.60 -0.05
CA ASN A 138 24.49 8.70 0.90
C ASN A 138 23.83 8.30 2.23
N THR A 139 24.64 8.10 3.27
CA THR A 139 24.19 7.65 4.59
C THR A 139 23.73 8.79 5.50
N SER A 140 24.03 10.05 5.14
CA SER A 140 23.72 11.22 5.99
C SER A 140 22.23 11.49 6.12
N VAL A 141 21.43 11.14 5.11
CA VAL A 141 19.98 11.29 5.12
C VAL A 141 19.33 9.91 5.23
N ASN A 142 18.58 9.69 6.31
CA ASN A 142 17.81 8.47 6.52
C ASN A 142 16.40 8.77 7.03
N TYR A 143 15.45 7.90 6.66
CA TYR A 143 14.03 7.97 7.00
C TYR A 143 13.63 6.90 8.03
N LEU A 144 14.57 6.52 8.91
CA LEU A 144 14.35 5.45 9.88
C LEU A 144 13.29 5.82 10.92
N LYS A 145 13.14 7.12 11.22
CA LYS A 145 12.17 7.63 12.19
C LYS A 145 10.73 7.50 11.70
N GLU A 146 10.54 7.50 10.38
CA GLU A 146 9.26 7.40 9.71
C GLU A 146 8.81 5.95 9.56
N VAL A 147 9.75 4.99 9.55
CA VAL A 147 9.48 3.55 9.39
C VAL A 147 8.39 3.01 10.33
N PRO A 148 8.35 3.33 11.64
CA PRO A 148 7.29 2.84 12.53
C PRO A 148 5.89 3.31 12.09
N LEU A 149 5.76 4.57 11.66
CA LEU A 149 4.49 5.12 11.19
C LEU A 149 4.09 4.51 9.84
N GLN A 150 5.05 4.36 8.92
CA GLN A 150 4.86 3.69 7.62
C GLN A 150 4.43 2.23 7.79
N PHE A 151 5.07 1.52 8.71
CA PHE A 151 4.73 0.14 9.07
C PHE A 151 3.30 0.03 9.60
N LEU A 152 2.93 0.90 10.55
CA LEU A 152 1.59 0.93 11.12
C LEU A 152 0.54 1.20 10.03
N TYR A 153 0.78 2.22 9.22
CA TYR A 153 -0.11 2.61 8.14
C TYR A 153 -0.30 1.49 7.12
N GLN A 154 0.79 0.90 6.62
CA GLN A 154 0.72 -0.19 5.66
C GLN A 154 0.00 -1.42 6.24
N SER A 155 0.21 -1.71 7.52
CA SER A 155 -0.50 -2.79 8.23
C SER A 155 -2.00 -2.53 8.26
N VAL A 156 -2.43 -1.30 8.60
CA VAL A 156 -3.85 -0.92 8.61
C VAL A 156 -4.45 -1.08 7.21
N VAL A 157 -3.78 -0.59 6.17
CA VAL A 157 -4.24 -0.72 4.78
C VAL A 157 -4.44 -2.18 4.40
N LEU A 158 -3.45 -3.05 4.63
CA LEU A 158 -3.59 -4.47 4.32
C LEU A 158 -4.69 -5.16 5.13
N ILE A 159 -4.86 -4.79 6.40
CA ILE A 159 -5.96 -5.31 7.23
C ILE A 159 -7.30 -4.91 6.63
N LEU A 160 -7.49 -3.64 6.25
CA LEU A 160 -8.74 -3.15 5.66
C LEU A 160 -9.09 -3.91 4.37
N PHE A 161 -8.11 -4.06 3.47
CA PHE A 161 -8.29 -4.84 2.24
C PHE A 161 -8.54 -6.33 2.50
N GLY A 162 -7.72 -6.96 3.32
CA GLY A 162 -7.82 -8.38 3.62
C GLY A 162 -9.14 -8.74 4.29
N VAL A 163 -9.58 -7.94 5.27
CA VAL A 163 -10.86 -8.10 5.94
C VAL A 163 -12.00 -7.94 4.96
N PHE A 164 -12.00 -6.92 4.11
CA PHE A 164 -13.06 -6.73 3.13
C PHE A 164 -13.23 -7.94 2.21
N PHE A 165 -12.14 -8.39 1.59
CA PHE A 165 -12.19 -9.50 0.65
C PHE A 165 -12.46 -10.85 1.33
N PHE A 166 -12.05 -11.02 2.59
CA PHE A 166 -12.50 -12.13 3.42
C PHE A 166 -14.02 -12.12 3.59
N LEU A 167 -14.59 -10.99 4.02
CA LEU A 167 -16.04 -10.86 4.25
C LEU A 167 -16.83 -11.06 2.95
N LEU A 168 -16.39 -10.44 1.85
CA LEU A 168 -16.99 -10.62 0.53
C LEU A 168 -16.98 -12.09 0.11
N THR A 169 -15.83 -12.76 0.26
CA THR A 169 -15.71 -14.18 -0.10
C THR A 169 -16.59 -15.07 0.78
N THR A 170 -16.67 -14.79 2.08
CA THR A 170 -17.57 -15.51 2.99
C THR A 170 -19.04 -15.30 2.61
N ALA A 171 -19.43 -14.07 2.23
CA ALA A 171 -20.80 -13.75 1.86
C ALA A 171 -21.22 -14.39 0.52
N VAL A 172 -20.34 -14.36 -0.48
CA VAL A 172 -20.62 -14.88 -1.83
C VAL A 172 -20.37 -16.39 -1.94
N ARG A 173 -19.51 -16.96 -1.09
CA ARG A 173 -19.02 -18.35 -1.18
C ARG A 173 -18.36 -18.67 -2.53
N SER A 174 -17.58 -17.74 -3.04
CA SER A 174 -16.77 -17.95 -4.25
C SER A 174 -15.49 -17.13 -4.19
N THR A 175 -14.34 -17.82 -4.31
CA THR A 175 -13.04 -17.15 -4.47
C THR A 175 -12.96 -16.41 -5.79
N LEU A 176 -13.49 -16.99 -6.87
CA LEU A 176 -13.40 -16.43 -8.21
C LEU A 176 -14.10 -15.07 -8.29
N VAL A 177 -15.34 -14.98 -7.78
CA VAL A 177 -16.10 -13.72 -7.81
C VAL A 177 -15.38 -12.63 -7.01
N SER A 178 -14.83 -12.99 -5.86
CA SER A 178 -14.15 -12.03 -4.98
C SER A 178 -12.80 -11.56 -5.53
N ILE A 179 -12.05 -12.46 -6.18
CA ILE A 179 -10.80 -12.12 -6.87
C ILE A 179 -11.08 -11.23 -8.08
N ILE A 180 -12.12 -11.54 -8.87
CA ILE A 180 -12.53 -10.66 -9.99
C ILE A 180 -12.92 -9.28 -9.44
N ALA A 181 -13.74 -9.22 -8.39
CA ALA A 181 -14.10 -7.96 -7.75
C ALA A 181 -12.88 -7.17 -7.23
N LEU A 182 -11.86 -7.86 -6.70
CA LEU A 182 -10.59 -7.24 -6.29
C LEU A 182 -9.86 -6.60 -7.46
N PHE A 183 -9.71 -7.31 -8.59
CA PHE A 183 -9.05 -6.75 -9.76
C PHE A 183 -9.84 -5.62 -10.40
N LEU A 184 -11.17 -5.77 -10.52
CA LEU A 184 -12.04 -4.71 -11.01
C LEU A 184 -11.92 -3.46 -10.13
N TYR A 185 -12.03 -3.63 -8.81
CA TYR A 185 -11.88 -2.54 -7.88
C TYR A 185 -10.49 -1.92 -8.00
N MET A 186 -9.39 -2.67 -7.87
CA MET A 186 -8.04 -2.11 -7.83
C MET A 186 -7.57 -1.47 -9.14
N LEU A 187 -7.92 -2.05 -10.30
CA LEU A 187 -7.35 -1.64 -11.58
C LEU A 187 -8.29 -0.82 -12.48
N LEU A 188 -9.61 -1.02 -12.39
CA LEU A 188 -10.57 -0.44 -13.34
C LEU A 188 -11.46 0.63 -12.71
N VAL A 189 -11.81 0.49 -11.44
CA VAL A 189 -12.63 1.48 -10.75
C VAL A 189 -11.77 2.71 -10.41
N PRO A 190 -12.07 3.89 -10.98
CA PRO A 190 -11.39 5.14 -10.61
C PRO A 190 -11.73 5.49 -9.15
N ASN A 191 -10.98 6.42 -8.57
CA ASN A 191 -11.25 6.87 -7.20
C ASN A 191 -12.68 7.43 -7.11
N LEU A 192 -13.52 6.83 -6.26
CA LEU A 192 -14.95 7.15 -6.15
C LEU A 192 -15.24 8.34 -5.21
N GLY A 193 -14.25 9.20 -4.98
CA GLY A 193 -14.32 10.39 -4.12
C GLY A 193 -13.75 10.20 -2.71
N GLY A 194 -14.03 11.15 -1.82
CA GLY A 194 -13.37 11.31 -0.52
C GLY A 194 -13.44 10.12 0.46
N PHE A 195 -14.48 9.28 0.38
CA PHE A 195 -14.66 8.13 1.27
C PHE A 195 -14.14 6.80 0.70
N ASP A 196 -13.63 6.81 -0.53
CA ASP A 196 -13.03 5.63 -1.14
C ASP A 196 -11.70 5.28 -0.45
N LEU A 197 -11.51 4.01 -0.12
CA LEU A 197 -10.29 3.53 0.55
C LEU A 197 -9.05 3.80 -0.31
N LYS A 198 -9.14 3.71 -1.64
CA LYS A 198 -8.04 4.10 -2.53
C LYS A 198 -7.70 5.58 -2.42
N ASN A 199 -8.71 6.45 -2.38
CA ASN A 199 -8.50 7.88 -2.30
C ASN A 199 -7.83 8.27 -0.98
N LEU A 200 -8.35 7.72 0.14
CA LEU A 200 -7.76 7.90 1.46
C LEU A 200 -6.32 7.38 1.51
N MET A 201 -6.04 6.28 0.82
CA MET A 201 -4.68 5.75 0.72
C MET A 201 -3.73 6.72 0.01
N LEU A 202 -4.12 7.21 -1.17
CA LEU A 202 -3.28 8.09 -1.99
C LEU A 202 -2.99 9.41 -1.26
N LEU A 203 -4.00 10.00 -0.60
CA LEU A 203 -3.85 11.20 0.22
C LEU A 203 -2.95 11.00 1.45
N THR A 204 -2.95 9.81 2.03
CA THR A 204 -2.19 9.54 3.25
C THR A 204 -0.74 9.17 2.92
N VAL A 205 -0.52 8.47 1.80
CA VAL A 205 0.83 8.13 1.32
C VAL A 205 1.66 9.39 1.09
N SER A 206 1.10 10.40 0.43
CA SER A 206 1.81 11.67 0.16
C SER A 206 2.19 12.46 1.42
N LYS A 207 1.55 12.18 2.56
CA LYS A 207 1.80 12.83 3.85
C LYS A 207 2.76 12.05 4.76
N ILE A 208 2.76 10.71 4.67
CA ILE A 208 3.53 9.83 5.56
C ILE A 208 4.88 9.44 4.93
N TYR A 209 4.95 9.38 3.61
CA TYR A 209 6.12 8.90 2.90
C TYR A 209 6.83 10.03 2.17
N ASN A 210 8.15 9.90 2.05
CA ASN A 210 8.93 10.78 1.20
C ASN A 210 8.82 10.30 -0.26
N THR A 211 8.05 11.02 -1.08
CA THR A 211 7.82 10.69 -2.49
C THR A 211 8.86 11.27 -3.43
N SER A 212 9.82 12.09 -2.94
CA SER A 212 10.80 12.80 -3.78
C SER A 212 11.73 11.89 -4.59
N ALA A 213 11.79 10.61 -4.24
CA ALA A 213 12.54 9.60 -4.98
C ALA A 213 11.69 8.35 -5.30
N ALA A 214 10.36 8.47 -5.22
CA ALA A 214 9.48 7.36 -5.59
C ALA A 214 9.71 6.99 -7.06
N THR A 215 9.66 5.70 -7.37
CA THR A 215 9.87 5.21 -8.75
C THR A 215 8.61 5.36 -9.60
N MET A 216 7.49 5.76 -8.98
CA MET A 216 6.21 6.03 -9.64
C MET A 216 5.65 7.33 -9.09
N ASP A 217 5.24 8.23 -9.98
CA ASP A 217 4.50 9.43 -9.60
C ASP A 217 3.09 9.01 -9.17
N VAL A 218 2.82 9.15 -7.87
CA VAL A 218 1.51 8.88 -7.31
C VAL A 218 0.69 10.15 -7.41
N VAL A 219 -0.29 10.17 -8.31
CA VAL A 219 -1.27 11.26 -8.38
C VAL A 219 -1.99 11.32 -7.03
N ALA A 220 -1.93 12.48 -6.38
CA ALA A 220 -2.60 12.69 -5.11
C ALA A 220 -4.12 12.48 -5.26
N GLY A 221 -4.74 11.88 -4.24
CA GLY A 221 -6.19 11.72 -4.21
C GLY A 221 -6.92 13.07 -4.18
N GLU A 222 -8.23 13.03 -4.41
CA GLU A 222 -9.11 14.19 -4.24
C GLU A 222 -9.14 14.63 -2.77
N ASP A 223 -8.91 15.90 -2.52
CA ASP A 223 -8.83 16.46 -1.16
C ASP A 223 -10.08 16.14 -0.33
N THR A 224 -9.86 15.55 0.83
CA THR A 224 -10.94 15.19 1.74
C THR A 224 -10.50 15.20 3.20
N ASN A 225 -11.46 15.19 4.11
CA ASN A 225 -11.18 15.07 5.54
C ASN A 225 -10.77 13.63 5.87
N LEU A 226 -9.46 13.40 5.99
CA LEU A 226 -8.87 12.09 6.26
C LEU A 226 -9.46 11.40 7.50
N ILE A 227 -9.66 12.14 8.59
CA ILE A 227 -10.18 11.58 9.84
C ILE A 227 -11.61 11.09 9.64
N LEU A 228 -12.46 11.93 9.05
CA LEU A 228 -13.85 11.58 8.76
C LEU A 228 -13.93 10.40 7.79
N GLY A 229 -13.07 10.39 6.77
CA GLY A 229 -12.94 9.30 5.80
C GLY A 229 -12.66 7.96 6.46
N TYR A 230 -11.58 7.86 7.24
CA TYR A 230 -11.22 6.61 7.93
C TYR A 230 -12.26 6.18 8.95
N VAL A 231 -12.86 7.11 9.71
CA VAL A 231 -13.94 6.79 10.66
C VAL A 231 -15.15 6.20 9.93
N ALA A 232 -15.56 6.79 8.80
CA ALA A 232 -16.66 6.27 7.99
C ALA A 232 -16.34 4.88 7.43
N THR A 233 -15.14 4.67 6.85
CA THR A 233 -14.72 3.37 6.32
C THR A 233 -14.69 2.29 7.41
N ILE A 234 -14.15 2.59 8.59
CA ILE A 234 -14.13 1.67 9.73
C ILE A 234 -15.55 1.34 10.19
N GLY A 235 -16.45 2.33 10.26
CA GLY A 235 -17.86 2.14 10.59
C GLY A 235 -18.56 1.19 9.62
N VAL A 236 -18.34 1.37 8.31
CA VAL A 236 -18.86 0.48 7.26
C VAL A 236 -18.31 -0.95 7.43
N TRP A 237 -17.03 -1.11 7.77
CA TRP A 237 -16.48 -2.44 8.04
C TRP A 237 -17.06 -3.12 9.26
N ILE A 238 -17.26 -2.41 10.37
CA ILE A 238 -17.89 -2.99 11.56
C ILE A 238 -19.29 -3.51 11.22
N LEU A 239 -20.08 -2.72 10.47
CA LEU A 239 -21.41 -3.13 10.03
C LEU A 239 -21.35 -4.37 9.13
N LEU A 240 -20.42 -4.41 8.17
CA LEU A 240 -20.24 -5.56 7.28
C LEU A 240 -19.78 -6.82 8.00
N ILE A 241 -18.90 -6.72 9.00
CA ILE A 241 -18.50 -7.85 9.84
C ILE A 241 -19.72 -8.46 10.52
N VAL A 242 -20.55 -7.63 11.17
CA VAL A 242 -21.76 -8.08 11.89
C VAL A 242 -22.76 -8.71 10.93
N LEU A 243 -22.97 -8.09 9.77
CA LEU A 243 -23.94 -8.54 8.77
C LEU A 243 -23.51 -9.88 8.16
N VAL A 244 -22.26 -9.99 7.68
CA VAL A 244 -21.73 -11.22 7.08
C VAL A 244 -21.67 -12.34 8.09
N TYR A 245 -21.25 -12.07 9.34
CA TYR A 245 -21.28 -13.05 10.42
C TYR A 245 -22.70 -13.62 10.63
N LYS A 246 -23.72 -12.76 10.70
CA LYS A 246 -25.11 -13.21 10.89
C LYS A 246 -25.61 -14.03 9.69
N ILE A 247 -25.36 -13.56 8.47
CA ILE A 247 -25.80 -14.24 7.24
C ILE A 247 -25.14 -15.61 7.12
N ASP A 248 -23.81 -15.67 7.24
CA ASP A 248 -23.10 -16.93 7.06
C ASP A 248 -23.36 -17.91 8.21
N LYS A 249 -23.58 -17.43 9.45
CA LYS A 249 -24.05 -18.27 10.55
C LYS A 249 -25.39 -18.93 10.22
N LYS A 250 -26.36 -18.16 9.73
CA LYS A 250 -27.70 -18.68 9.36
C LYS A 250 -27.61 -19.72 8.25
N ARG A 251 -26.73 -19.51 7.27
CA ARG A 251 -26.52 -20.44 6.13
C ARG A 251 -25.75 -21.70 6.52
N SER A 252 -24.82 -21.60 7.47
CA SER A 252 -23.95 -22.72 7.89
C SER A 252 -24.53 -23.55 9.03
N CYS A 253 -25.39 -22.95 9.86
CA CYS A 253 -26.08 -23.60 10.97
C CYS A 253 -27.57 -23.19 10.94
N PRO A 254 -28.38 -23.72 10.00
CA PRO A 254 -29.82 -23.49 10.01
C PRO A 254 -30.38 -24.03 11.34
N ARG A 255 -31.16 -23.20 12.05
CA ARG A 255 -31.94 -23.69 13.19
C ARG A 255 -32.95 -24.69 12.63
N LEU A 256 -32.91 -25.93 13.16
CA LEU A 256 -33.94 -26.94 12.94
C LEU A 256 -35.29 -26.44 13.46
#